data_AF-E2A7H4-F1
#
_entry.id   AF-E2A7H4-F1
#
_cell.length_a   1.000
_cell.length_b   1.000
_cell.length_c   1.000
_cell.angle_alpha   90.00
_cell.angle_beta   90.00
_cell.angle_gamma   90.00
#
_symmetry.space_group_name_H-M   'P 1'
#
loop_
_entity.id
_entity.type
_entity.pdbx_description
1 polymer ?
#
loop_
_entity_poly.entity_id
_entity_poly.type
_entity_poly.pdbx_seq_one_letter_code
_entity_poly.pdbx_strand_id
1 'polypeptide(L)'
;LQSYYFYDTDKSPQFELTYLTQVIGMFLAVVIYTSVDSFLGLVIFHICGQLENFRSRLISLDAGNEFNKTLSNNVVTHLRLIR
;
A
#
# COMPACT_ATOMS: atom_id res chain seq x y z
N LEU A 1 -12.43 24.83 11.15
CA LEU A 1 -12.43 23.97 12.38
C LEU A 1 -12.22 24.92 13.55
N GLN A 2 -13.06 24.91 14.58
CA GLN A 2 -12.82 25.79 15.72
C GLN A 2 -11.64 25.23 16.53
N SER A 3 -10.57 26.01 16.63
CA SER A 3 -9.33 25.62 17.30
C SER A 3 -8.81 26.79 18.14
N TYR A 4 -8.24 26.47 19.29
CA TYR A 4 -7.69 27.48 20.20
C TYR A 4 -6.31 27.92 19.74
N TYR A 5 -6.11 29.23 19.62
CA TYR A 5 -4.84 29.85 19.24
C TYR A 5 -4.37 30.81 20.34
N PHE A 6 -3.07 30.83 20.62
CA PHE A 6 -2.46 31.72 21.63
C PHE A 6 -2.32 33.18 21.17
N TYR A 7 -2.72 33.48 19.93
CA TYR A 7 -2.68 34.81 19.32
C TYR A 7 -4.04 35.17 18.71
N ASP A 8 -4.26 36.46 18.49
CA ASP A 8 -5.46 36.98 17.85
C ASP A 8 -5.45 36.63 16.34
N THR A 9 -6.39 35.76 15.96
CA THR A 9 -6.52 35.23 14.60
C THR A 9 -7.46 36.07 13.74
N ASP A 10 -8.20 37.02 14.31
CA ASP A 10 -9.15 37.85 13.56
C ASP A 10 -8.48 39.07 12.92
N LYS A 11 -7.24 39.37 13.28
CA LYS A 11 -6.45 40.45 12.67
C LYS A 11 -5.82 40.00 11.34
N SER A 12 -5.76 40.92 10.40
CA SER A 12 -4.96 40.76 9.17
C SER A 12 -3.50 41.10 9.47
N PRO A 13 -2.51 40.32 8.99
CA PRO A 13 -2.60 39.20 8.03
C PRO A 13 -2.74 37.81 8.68
N GLN A 14 -2.93 37.73 10.00
CA GLN A 14 -2.93 36.46 10.74
C GLN A 14 -4.09 35.57 10.31
N PHE A 15 -5.28 36.15 10.10
CA PHE A 15 -6.46 35.43 9.63
C PHE A 15 -6.18 34.64 8.35
N GLU A 16 -5.64 35.28 7.32
CA GLU A 16 -5.40 34.66 6.02
C GLU A 16 -4.38 33.52 6.13
N LEU A 17 -3.32 33.72 6.93
CA LEU A 17 -2.28 32.71 7.16
C LEU A 17 -2.80 31.50 7.94
N THR A 18 -3.61 31.73 8.98
CA THR A 18 -4.22 30.66 9.77
C THR A 18 -5.21 29.87 8.91
N TYR A 19 -6.03 30.56 8.12
CA TYR A 19 -6.97 29.91 7.19
C TYR A 19 -6.23 29.04 6.17
N LEU A 20 -5.17 29.56 5.54
CA LEU A 20 -4.36 28.81 4.59
C LEU A 20 -3.74 27.56 5.24
N THR A 21 -3.20 27.71 6.45
CA THR A 21 -2.61 26.60 7.21
C THR A 21 -3.66 25.53 7.53
N GLN A 22 -4.86 25.93 7.94
CA GLN A 22 -5.97 24.99 8.20
C GLN A 22 -6.37 24.22 6.92
N VAL A 23 -6.45 24.90 5.78
CA VAL A 23 -6.79 24.27 4.49
C VAL A 23 -5.72 23.25 4.10
N ILE A 24 -4.44 23.62 4.17
CA ILE A 24 -3.33 22.71 3.87
C ILE A 24 -3.33 21.52 4.84
N GLY A 25 -3.50 21.77 6.15
CA GLY A 25 -3.56 20.72 7.16
C GLY A 25 -4.71 19.73 6.92
N MET A 26 -5.90 20.24 6.59
CA MET A 26 -7.05 19.41 6.26
C MET A 26 -6.82 18.60 4.99
N PHE A 27 -6.29 19.23 3.94
CA PHE A 27 -5.96 18.54 2.70
C PHE A 27 -4.96 17.41 2.93
N LEU A 28 -3.87 17.67 3.67
CA LEU A 28 -2.88 16.65 4.03
C LEU A 28 -3.49 15.53 4.86
N ALA A 29 -4.35 15.84 5.84
CA ALA A 29 -5.02 14.83 6.65
C ALA A 29 -5.90 13.91 5.80
N VAL A 30 -6.67 14.48 4.87
CA VAL A 30 -7.48 13.71 3.91
C VAL A 30 -6.60 12.85 3.02
N VAL A 31 -5.53 13.40 2.45
CA VAL A 31 -4.60 12.65 1.60
C VAL A 31 -3.98 11.49 2.38
N ILE A 32 -3.46 11.71 3.59
CA ILE A 32 -2.85 10.66 4.40
C ILE A 32 -3.86 9.56 4.70
N TYR A 33 -5.05 9.93 5.18
CA TYR A 33 -6.10 8.97 5.55
C TYR A 33 -6.52 8.12 4.35
N THR A 34 -6.90 8.76 3.24
CA THR A 34 -7.31 8.08 2.01
C THR A 34 -6.19 7.26 1.38
N SER A 35 -4.93 7.70 1.51
CA SER A 35 -3.77 6.96 0.99
C SER A 35 -3.52 5.68 1.76
N VAL A 36 -3.66 5.69 3.10
CA VAL A 36 -3.51 4.48 3.93
C VAL A 36 -4.57 3.45 3.56
N ASP A 37 -5.84 3.87 3.45
CA ASP A 37 -6.93 2.98 3.07
C ASP A 37 -6.76 2.43 1.65
N SER A 38 -6.38 3.28 0.70
CA SER A 38 -6.12 2.88 -0.69
C SER A 38 -4.95 1.92 -0.79
N PHE A 39 -3.86 2.17 -0.05
CA PHE A 39 -2.70 1.30 0.00
C PHE A 39 -3.06 -0.08 0.54
N LEU A 40 -3.82 -0.15 1.63
CA LEU A 40 -4.31 -1.42 2.17
C LEU A 40 -5.14 -2.19 1.13
N GLY A 41 -6.06 -1.50 0.45
CA GLY A 41 -6.86 -2.08 -0.64
C GLY A 41 -5.98 -2.64 -1.76
N LEU A 42 -4.99 -1.88 -2.22
CA LEU A 42 -4.04 -2.31 -3.25
C LEU A 42 -3.23 -3.53 -2.82
N VAL A 43 -2.76 -3.58 -1.58
CA VAL A 43 -2.01 -4.74 -1.04
C VAL A 43 -2.89 -5.98 -1.00
N ILE A 44 -4.14 -5.86 -0.55
CA ILE A 44 -5.10 -6.97 -0.54
C ILE A 44 -5.33 -7.46 -1.98
N PHE A 45 -5.65 -6.57 -2.91
CA PHE A 45 -5.85 -6.94 -4.32
C PHE A 45 -4.60 -7.58 -4.93
N HIS A 46 -3.41 -7.05 -4.63
CA HIS A 46 -2.16 -7.61 -5.11
C HIS A 46 -1.94 -9.03 -4.59
N ILE A 47 -2.15 -9.28 -3.29
CA ILE A 47 -2.03 -10.62 -2.69
C ILE A 47 -3.06 -11.57 -3.30
N CYS A 48 -4.31 -11.15 -3.44
CA CYS A 48 -5.35 -11.97 -4.09
C CYS A 48 -4.98 -12.31 -5.54
N GLY A 49 -4.48 -11.34 -6.32
CA GLY A 49 -4.01 -11.58 -7.68
C GLY A 49 -2.81 -12.52 -7.74
N GLN A 50 -1.85 -12.37 -6.83
CA GLN A 50 -0.70 -13.28 -6.69
C GLN A 50 -1.14 -14.70 -6.32
N LEU A 51 -2.15 -14.85 -5.46
CA LEU A 51 -2.71 -16.15 -5.09
C LEU A 51 -3.46 -16.81 -6.24
N GLU A 52 -4.23 -16.06 -7.03
CA GLU A 52 -4.90 -16.62 -8.23
C GLU A 52 -3.87 -17.04 -9.28
N ASN A 53 -2.83 -16.24 -9.52
CA ASN A 53 -1.73 -16.62 -10.40
C ASN A 53 -1.03 -17.89 -9.90
N PHE A 54 -0.78 -17.99 -8.60
CA PHE A 54 -0.21 -19.19 -7.99
C PHE A 54 -1.13 -20.41 -8.16
N ARG A 55 -2.43 -20.25 -7.94
CA ARG A 55 -3.45 -21.29 -8.15
C ARG A 55 -3.47 -21.76 -9.61
N SER A 56 -3.47 -20.84 -10.56
CA SER A 56 -3.43 -21.19 -11.99
C SER A 56 -2.16 -21.98 -12.34
N ARG A 57 -1.00 -21.59 -11.79
CA ARG A 57 0.24 -22.34 -11.95
C ARG A 57 0.15 -23.72 -11.32
N LEU A 58 -0.41 -23.84 -10.11
CA LEU A 58 -0.60 -25.11 -9.42
C LEU A 58 -1.46 -26.07 -10.25
N ILE A 59 -2.61 -25.61 -10.76
CA ILE A 59 -3.50 -26.42 -11.61
C ILE A 59 -2.79 -26.82 -12.92
N SER A 60 -2.02 -25.93 -13.54
CA SER A 60 -1.26 -26.26 -14.75
C SER A 60 -0.16 -27.29 -14.50
N LEU A 61 0.42 -27.30 -13.30
CA LEU A 61 1.43 -28.26 -12.88
C LEU A 61 0.80 -29.60 -12.42
N ASP A 62 -0.42 -29.60 -11.92
CA ASP A 62 -1.18 -30.83 -11.66
C ASP A 62 -1.61 -31.49 -12.99
N ALA A 63 -2.01 -30.69 -13.98
CA ALA A 63 -2.41 -31.17 -15.30
C ALA A 63 -1.24 -31.61 -16.20
N GLY A 64 0.00 -31.19 -15.90
CA GLY A 64 1.19 -31.54 -16.67
C GLY A 64 2.23 -32.22 -15.79
N ASN A 65 2.85 -33.32 -16.25
CA ASN A 65 3.92 -34.09 -15.57
C ASN A 65 5.21 -33.29 -15.23
N GLU A 66 5.18 -31.96 -15.23
CA GLU A 66 6.26 -30.99 -15.06
C GLU A 66 6.31 -30.35 -13.64
N PHE A 67 5.34 -30.64 -12.74
CA PHE A 67 5.41 -30.22 -11.32
C PHE A 67 6.72 -30.66 -10.66
N ASN A 68 7.06 -31.93 -10.80
CA ASN A 68 8.27 -32.51 -10.23
C ASN A 68 9.54 -31.84 -10.77
N LYS A 69 9.53 -31.45 -12.05
CA LYS A 69 10.67 -30.81 -12.72
C LYS A 69 10.85 -29.36 -12.25
N THR A 70 9.74 -28.62 -12.12
CA THR A 70 9.73 -27.24 -11.62
C THR A 70 10.09 -27.18 -10.13
N LEU A 71 9.59 -28.12 -9.33
CA LEU A 71 9.93 -28.26 -7.92
C LEU A 71 11.41 -28.62 -7.74
N SER A 72 11.92 -29.59 -8.50
CA SER A 72 13.33 -29.99 -8.48
C SER A 72 14.26 -28.82 -8.81
N ASN A 73 13.94 -28.04 -9.86
CA ASN A 73 14.73 -26.86 -10.23
C ASN A 73 14.72 -25.77 -9.15
N ASN A 74 13.58 -25.52 -8.50
CA ASN A 74 13.52 -24.56 -7.39
C ASN A 74 14.35 -25.01 -6.18
N VAL A 75 14.29 -26.29 -5.80
CA VAL A 75 15.08 -26.86 -4.70
C VAL A 75 16.58 -26.79 -5.00
N VAL A 76 17.02 -27.13 -6.22
CA VAL A 76 18.42 -27.02 -6.63
C VAL A 76 18.91 -25.57 -6.63
N THR A 77 18.08 -24.62 -7.06
CA THR A 77 18.42 -23.20 -7.07
C THR A 77 18.54 -22.64 -5.65
N HIS A 78 17.61 -23.01 -4.76
CA HIS A 78 17.69 -22.65 -3.34
C HIS A 78 18.92 -23.24 -2.64
N LEU A 79 19.25 -24.51 -2.87
CA LEU A 79 20.45 -25.14 -2.31
C LEU A 79 21.75 -24.52 -2.83
N ARG A 80 21.77 -24.03 -4.08
CA ARG A 80 22.92 -23.29 -4.63
C ARG A 80 23.07 -21.90 -4.02
N LEU A 81 21.98 -21.22 -3.68
CA LEU A 81 22.01 -19.89 -3.05
C LEU A 81 22.39 -19.93 -1.56
N ILE A 82 22.21 -21.07 -0.89
CA ILE A 82 22.56 -21.27 0.52
C ILE A 82 24.05 -21.65 0.71
N ARG A 83 24.73 -22.10 -0.34
CA ARG A 83 26.17 -22.42 -0.32
C ARG A 83 27.01 -21.21 -0.71
#